data_AF-A0A257UX07-F1
#
_entry.id   AF-A0A257UX07-F1
#
_cell.length_a   1.000
_cell.length_b   1.000
_cell.length_c   1.000
_cell.angle_alpha   90.00
_cell.angle_beta   90.00
_cell.angle_gamma   90.00
#
_symmetry.space_group_name_H-M   'P 1'
#
loop_
_entity.id
_entity.type
_entity.pdbx_description
1 polymer ?
#
loop_
_entity_poly.entity_id
_entity_poly.type
_entity_poly.pdbx_seq_one_letter_code
_entity_poly.pdbx_strand_id
1 'polypeptide(L)'
;MLMALGLAGCSAPAPRAATGAATNAAPITLVGATIGGLQANFGRPALQRIDGSAQVWLYHSALCRLNLILYPGPNGAPQVRAAMPMPRGVSESSCVASLEQNRPS
;
A
#
# COMPACT_ATOMS: atom_id res chain seq x y z
N MET A 1 -19.21 26.65 51.31
CA MET A 1 -19.72 27.04 49.99
C MET A 1 -18.55 26.94 49.00
N LEU A 2 -18.58 25.90 48.15
CA LEU A 2 -17.85 25.60 46.88
C LEU A 2 -16.36 25.98 46.68
N MET A 3 -15.48 24.97 46.46
CA MET A 3 -14.78 24.61 45.19
C MET A 3 -13.45 25.39 44.95
N ALA A 4 -12.39 24.87 44.34
CA ALA A 4 -12.21 23.76 43.40
C ALA A 4 -10.77 23.17 43.49
N LEU A 5 -10.64 21.86 43.29
CA LEU A 5 -9.38 21.19 42.96
C LEU A 5 -9.04 21.47 41.49
N GLY A 6 -7.87 22.06 41.23
CA GLY A 6 -7.32 22.18 39.87
C GLY A 6 -6.56 20.91 39.49
N LEU A 7 -7.08 20.13 38.55
CA LEU A 7 -6.34 19.03 37.91
C LEU A 7 -5.38 19.60 36.86
N ALA A 8 -4.08 19.44 37.08
CA ALA A 8 -3.06 19.74 36.09
C ALA A 8 -3.14 18.74 34.93
N GLY A 9 -3.32 19.25 33.72
CA GLY A 9 -3.52 18.47 32.50
C GLY A 9 -2.26 17.73 32.02
N CYS A 10 -2.45 16.51 31.53
CA CYS A 10 -1.42 15.74 30.85
C CYS A 10 -1.07 16.38 29.49
N SER A 11 0.18 16.78 29.31
CA SER A 11 0.72 17.14 27.99
C SER A 11 0.91 15.89 27.14
N ALA A 12 0.06 15.70 26.13
CA ALA A 12 0.22 14.61 25.16
C ALA A 12 1.38 14.92 24.19
N PRO A 13 2.27 13.95 23.87
CA PRO A 13 3.33 14.16 22.90
C PRO A 13 2.74 14.31 21.49
N ALA A 14 3.13 15.38 20.79
CA ALA A 14 2.75 15.61 19.40
C ALA A 14 3.39 14.55 18.48
N PRO A 15 2.62 13.93 17.56
CA PRO A 15 3.18 13.00 16.60
C PRO A 15 4.12 13.74 15.64
N ARG A 16 5.37 13.30 15.55
CA ARG A 16 6.30 13.74 14.49
C ARG A 16 5.76 13.24 13.15
N ALA A 17 5.39 14.18 12.29
CA ALA A 17 5.08 13.88 10.90
C ALA A 17 6.35 13.32 10.23
N ALA A 18 6.35 12.02 9.92
CA ALA A 18 7.37 11.42 9.08
C ALA A 18 7.20 11.98 7.66
N THR A 19 8.09 12.90 7.26
CA THR A 19 8.17 13.39 5.89
C THR A 19 8.84 12.30 5.05
N GLY A 20 8.05 11.31 4.64
CA GLY A 20 8.49 10.33 3.65
C GLY A 20 8.72 11.06 2.32
N ALA A 21 9.97 11.14 1.88
CA ALA A 21 10.28 11.64 0.55
C ALA A 21 9.54 10.78 -0.48
N ALA A 22 8.58 11.37 -1.19
CA ALA A 22 7.98 10.74 -2.35
C ALA A 22 9.07 10.65 -3.42
N THR A 23 9.71 9.49 -3.52
CA THR A 23 10.55 9.17 -4.67
C THR A 23 9.67 9.29 -5.90
N ASN A 24 10.06 10.13 -6.86
CA ASN A 24 9.45 10.18 -8.19
C ASN A 24 9.74 8.84 -8.89
N ALA A 25 9.01 7.79 -8.52
CA ALA A 25 9.08 6.50 -9.17
C ALA A 25 8.47 6.65 -10.57
N ALA A 26 9.19 6.18 -11.59
CA ALA A 26 8.61 6.01 -12.91
C ALA A 26 7.36 5.11 -12.80
N PRO A 27 6.33 5.31 -13.63
CA PRO A 27 5.10 4.51 -13.55
C PRO A 27 5.44 3.02 -13.65
N ILE A 28 5.15 2.27 -12.60
CA ILE A 28 5.43 0.84 -12.54
C ILE A 28 4.56 0.12 -13.58
N THR A 29 5.20 -0.58 -14.51
CA THR A 29 4.51 -1.63 -15.28
C THR A 29 4.30 -2.81 -14.35
N LEU A 30 3.06 -3.06 -13.95
CA LEU A 30 2.74 -4.08 -12.95
C LEU A 30 2.82 -5.51 -13.49
N VAL A 31 2.46 -5.73 -14.75
CA VAL A 31 2.58 -7.06 -15.38
C VAL A 31 4.05 -7.45 -15.51
N GLY A 32 4.39 -8.66 -15.07
CA GLY A 32 5.76 -9.16 -14.99
C GLY A 32 6.48 -8.81 -13.68
N ALA A 33 5.90 -7.95 -12.83
CA ALA A 33 6.51 -7.63 -11.53
C ALA A 33 6.64 -8.87 -10.65
N THR A 34 7.77 -8.97 -9.97
CA THR A 34 8.06 -10.04 -9.00
C THR A 34 7.53 -9.68 -7.62
N ILE A 35 7.41 -10.68 -6.75
CA ILE A 35 7.07 -10.48 -5.33
C ILE A 35 8.01 -9.44 -4.67
N GLY A 36 9.32 -9.57 -4.85
CA GLY A 36 10.29 -8.64 -4.25
C GLY A 36 10.13 -7.22 -4.77
N GLY A 37 9.86 -7.06 -6.07
CA GLY A 37 9.58 -5.75 -6.67
C GLY A 37 8.29 -5.12 -6.12
N LEU A 38 7.21 -5.90 -5.99
CA LEU A 38 5.97 -5.42 -5.38
C LEU A 38 6.16 -5.01 -3.92
N GLN A 39 6.91 -5.78 -3.15
CA GLN A 39 7.16 -5.46 -1.74
C GLN A 39 8.08 -4.26 -1.56
N ALA A 40 9.06 -4.06 -2.45
CA ALA A 40 9.91 -2.89 -2.41
C ALA A 40 9.14 -1.59 -2.69
N ASN A 41 8.17 -1.62 -3.62
CA ASN A 41 7.41 -0.44 -4.02
C ASN A 41 6.17 -0.19 -3.16
N PHE A 42 5.37 -1.23 -2.90
CA PHE A 42 4.08 -1.11 -2.20
C PHE A 42 4.07 -1.68 -0.79
N GLY A 43 5.16 -2.34 -0.36
CA GLY A 43 5.21 -3.05 0.91
C GLY A 43 4.40 -4.35 0.89
N ARG A 44 3.99 -4.79 2.08
CA ARG A 44 3.16 -6.00 2.21
C ARG A 44 1.72 -5.70 1.77
N PRO A 45 1.07 -6.61 1.02
CA PRO A 45 -0.33 -6.43 0.66
C PRO A 45 -1.21 -6.51 1.92
N ALA A 46 -2.35 -5.82 1.88
CA ALA A 46 -3.36 -5.90 2.93
C ALA A 46 -4.02 -7.29 2.99
N LEU A 47 -4.11 -7.96 1.84
CA LEU A 47 -4.56 -9.34 1.74
C LEU A 47 -3.70 -10.10 0.73
N GLN A 48 -3.33 -11.31 1.09
CA GLN A 48 -2.72 -12.30 0.21
C GLN A 48 -3.51 -13.60 0.31
N ARG A 49 -3.98 -14.11 -0.83
CA ARG A 49 -4.70 -15.38 -0.92
C ARG A 49 -4.03 -16.27 -1.97
N ILE A 50 -3.92 -17.57 -1.67
CA ILE A 50 -3.49 -18.59 -2.65
C ILE A 50 -4.75 -19.23 -3.24
N ASP A 51 -4.77 -19.38 -4.56
CA ASP A 51 -5.90 -19.91 -5.32
C ASP A 51 -5.37 -20.85 -6.41
N GLY A 52 -5.21 -22.13 -6.06
CA GLY A 52 -4.50 -23.10 -6.89
C GLY A 52 -3.04 -22.69 -7.13
N SER A 53 -2.64 -22.60 -8.40
CA SER A 53 -1.31 -22.08 -8.78
C SER A 53 -1.23 -20.55 -8.76
N ALA A 54 -2.37 -19.86 -8.61
CA ALA A 54 -2.40 -18.40 -8.57
C ALA A 54 -2.20 -17.86 -7.15
N GLN A 55 -1.73 -16.62 -7.07
CA GLN A 55 -1.85 -15.80 -5.87
C GLN A 55 -2.63 -14.54 -6.18
N VAL A 56 -3.57 -14.18 -5.31
CA VAL A 56 -4.35 -12.95 -5.42
C VAL A 56 -3.94 -12.01 -4.29
N TRP A 57 -3.39 -10.86 -4.66
CA TRP A 57 -2.89 -9.87 -3.72
C TRP A 57 -3.72 -8.60 -3.85
N LEU A 58 -4.09 -8.03 -2.70
CA LEU A 58 -4.85 -6.77 -2.64
C LEU A 58 -4.04 -5.72 -1.89
N TYR A 59 -3.83 -4.60 -2.56
CA TYR A 59 -3.31 -3.38 -2.00
C TYR A 59 -4.42 -2.34 -1.92
N HIS A 60 -4.36 -1.46 -0.92
CA HIS A 60 -5.27 -0.33 -0.86
C HIS A 60 -4.66 0.92 -0.22
N SER A 61 -5.22 2.06 -0.59
CA SER A 61 -5.06 3.36 0.03
C SER A 61 -6.46 4.02 0.11
N ALA A 62 -6.53 5.27 0.56
CA ALA A 62 -7.77 6.04 0.49
C ALA A 62 -8.25 6.27 -0.96
N LEU A 63 -7.32 6.30 -1.92
CA LEU A 63 -7.57 6.67 -3.32
C LEU A 63 -7.60 5.48 -4.27
N CYS A 64 -7.13 4.31 -3.83
CA CYS A 64 -6.92 3.17 -4.71
C CYS A 64 -7.21 1.83 -4.04
N ARG A 65 -7.81 0.91 -4.80
CA ARG A 65 -7.63 -0.53 -4.57
C ARG A 65 -6.92 -1.13 -5.77
N LEU A 66 -6.00 -2.05 -5.54
CA LEU A 66 -5.29 -2.74 -6.61
C LEU A 66 -5.32 -4.23 -6.34
N ASN A 67 -5.94 -4.97 -7.26
CA ASN A 67 -5.88 -6.44 -7.27
C ASN A 67 -4.80 -6.88 -8.24
N LEU A 68 -3.89 -7.73 -7.76
CA LEU A 68 -2.88 -8.40 -8.56
C LEU A 68 -3.15 -9.90 -8.58
N ILE A 69 -3.06 -10.50 -9.76
CA ILE A 69 -3.06 -11.96 -9.91
C ILE A 69 -1.67 -12.37 -10.37
N LEU A 70 -1.03 -13.22 -9.58
CA LEU A 70 0.30 -13.75 -9.83
C LEU A 70 0.20 -15.23 -10.18
N TYR A 71 1.03 -15.67 -11.13
CA TYR A 71 1.24 -17.09 -11.46
C TYR A 71 2.74 -17.39 -11.47
N PRO A 72 3.15 -18.67 -11.40
CA PRO A 72 4.54 -19.06 -11.61
C PRO A 72 5.04 -18.54 -12.97
N GLY A 73 6.17 -17.83 -12.95
CA GLY A 73 6.88 -17.38 -14.13
C GLY A 73 7.83 -18.45 -14.69
N PRO A 74 8.69 -18.11 -15.67
CA PRO A 74 9.58 -19.07 -16.33
C PRO A 74 10.57 -19.80 -15.40
N ASN A 75 10.96 -19.15 -14.31
CA ASN A 75 11.85 -19.72 -13.28
C ASN A 75 11.07 -20.35 -12.10
N GLY A 76 9.75 -20.52 -12.23
CA GLY A 76 8.88 -21.00 -11.16
C GLY A 76 8.52 -19.94 -10.10
N ALA A 77 9.19 -18.79 -10.08
CA ALA A 77 8.88 -17.71 -9.13
C ALA A 77 7.60 -16.96 -9.55
N PRO A 78 6.70 -16.61 -8.61
CA PRO A 78 5.47 -15.88 -8.94
C PRO A 78 5.75 -14.51 -9.56
N GLN A 79 5.03 -14.20 -10.64
CA GLN A 79 5.04 -12.93 -11.34
C GLN A 79 3.61 -12.48 -11.63
N VAL A 80 3.37 -11.17 -11.61
CA VAL A 80 2.06 -10.59 -11.94
C VAL A 80 1.69 -10.88 -13.40
N ARG A 81 0.50 -11.44 -13.60
CA ARG A 81 -0.10 -11.68 -14.93
C ARG A 81 -1.26 -10.74 -15.22
N ALA A 82 -1.93 -10.27 -14.17
CA ALA A 82 -2.98 -9.26 -14.29
C ALA A 82 -2.90 -8.26 -13.15
N ALA A 83 -3.13 -7.00 -13.48
CA ALA A 83 -3.22 -5.89 -12.54
C ALA A 83 -4.51 -5.13 -12.80
N MET A 84 -5.31 -4.93 -11.77
CA MET A 84 -6.62 -4.28 -11.85
C MET A 84 -6.67 -3.12 -10.84
N PRO A 85 -6.21 -1.92 -11.22
CA PRO A 85 -6.40 -0.72 -10.42
C PRO A 85 -7.88 -0.31 -10.41
N MET A 86 -8.35 0.14 -9.25
CA MET A 86 -9.71 0.63 -9.03
C MET A 86 -9.63 2.02 -8.39
N PRO A 87 -9.53 3.09 -9.21
CA PRO A 87 -9.42 4.46 -8.72
C PRO A 87 -10.70 4.94 -8.03
N ARG A 88 -10.53 5.86 -7.08
CA ARG A 88 -11.63 6.56 -6.41
C ARG A 88 -11.57 8.06 -6.72
N GLY A 89 -12.24 8.47 -7.80
CA GLY A 89 -12.30 9.88 -8.22
C GLY A 89 -10.96 10.46 -8.70
N VAL A 90 -10.00 9.61 -9.05
CA VAL A 90 -8.67 9.97 -9.56
C VAL A 90 -8.33 9.17 -10.81
N SER A 91 -7.25 9.52 -11.50
CA SER A 91 -6.72 8.71 -12.61
C SER A 91 -6.15 7.37 -12.13
N GLU A 92 -6.02 6.38 -13.01
CA GLU A 92 -5.36 5.11 -12.66
C GLU A 92 -3.91 5.28 -12.24
N SER A 93 -3.16 6.20 -12.86
CA SER A 93 -1.77 6.47 -12.46
C SER A 93 -1.71 7.08 -11.06
N SER A 94 -2.59 8.03 -10.74
CA SER A 94 -2.72 8.58 -9.39
C SER A 94 -3.19 7.53 -8.37
N CYS A 95 -4.04 6.59 -8.78
CA CYS A 95 -4.45 5.44 -7.95
C CYS A 95 -3.20 4.65 -7.53
N VAL A 96 -2.43 4.15 -8.50
CA VAL A 96 -1.27 3.29 -8.21
C VAL A 96 -0.21 4.04 -7.42
N ALA A 97 0.10 5.30 -7.77
CA ALA A 97 1.05 6.13 -7.04
C ALA A 97 0.67 6.33 -5.55
N SER A 98 -0.63 6.41 -5.24
CA SER A 98 -1.09 6.54 -3.86
C SER A 98 -0.80 5.30 -2.99
N LEU A 99 -0.55 4.14 -3.59
CA LEU A 99 -0.20 2.92 -2.87
C LEU A 99 1.26 2.95 -2.39
N GLU A 100 2.17 3.50 -3.20
CA GLU A 100 3.59 3.67 -2.84
C GLU A 100 3.74 4.62 -1.64
N GLN A 101 2.92 5.67 -1.61
CA GLN A 101 2.90 6.67 -0.53
C GLN A 101 2.27 6.11 0.76
N ASN A 102 1.39 5.12 0.63
CA ASN A 102 0.71 4.47 1.76
C ASN A 102 1.41 3.18 2.20
N ARG A 103 2.69 2.99 1.84
CA ARG A 103 3.44 1.78 2.17
C ARG A 103 3.51 1.59 3.70
N PRO A 104 2.98 0.48 4.25
CA PRO A 104 3.15 0.19 5.67
C PRO A 104 4.63 -0.01 5.99
N SER A 105 5.07 0.56 7.11
CA SER A 105 6.47 0.49 7.59
C SER A 105 6.88 -0.92 7.98
#